data_AF-A0A397SBY5-F1
#
_entry.id   AF-A0A397SBY5-F1
#
_cell.length_a   1.000
_cell.length_b   1.000
_cell.length_c   1.000
_cell.angle_alpha   90.00
_cell.angle_beta   90.00
_cell.angle_gamma   90.00
#
_symmetry.space_group_name_H-M   'P 1'
#
loop_
_entity.id
_entity.type
_entity.pdbx_description
1 polymer ?
#
loop_
_entity_poly.entity_id
_entity_poly.type
_entity_poly.pdbx_seq_one_letter_code
_entity_poly.pdbx_strand_id
1 'polypeptide(L)'
;MQQRWATKKAGGSTHNGRDSPGKRLGIKKSHGQYVKAGNIIVRQNGTKFHPGEHVKLGKDYTIQALQPGYVQFYSYPNKPNRRYIGIVFDLNDKLTRVATDPRSRRFDLIDLISYREGLMKSRKHAMDLRNYS
;
A
#
# COMPACT_ATOMS: atom_id res chain seq x y z
N MET A 1 64.73 -25.58 -33.33
CA MET A 1 63.36 -25.09 -33.59
C MET A 1 62.59 -25.19 -32.27
N GLN A 2 62.22 -24.07 -31.64
CA GLN A 2 61.60 -24.07 -30.30
C GLN A 2 60.08 -24.09 -30.44
N GLN A 3 59.44 -25.15 -29.93
CA GLN A 3 57.99 -25.30 -29.95
C GLN A 3 57.39 -24.69 -28.69
N ARG A 4 56.56 -23.64 -28.85
CA ARG A 4 55.76 -23.08 -27.76
C ARG A 4 54.37 -23.71 -27.79
N TRP A 5 54.01 -24.41 -26.73
CA TRP A 5 52.65 -24.94 -26.56
C TRP A 5 51.74 -23.79 -26.13
N ALA A 6 50.62 -23.61 -26.84
CA ALA A 6 49.59 -22.67 -26.41
C ALA A 6 48.89 -23.22 -25.16
N THR A 7 49.09 -22.61 -23.99
CA THR A 7 48.24 -22.88 -22.83
C THR A 7 46.91 -22.15 -23.03
N LYS A 8 45.89 -22.86 -23.51
CA LYS A 8 44.51 -22.37 -23.42
C LYS A 8 44.13 -22.36 -21.94
N LYS A 9 43.99 -21.17 -21.32
CA LYS A 9 43.04 -21.02 -20.21
C LYS A 9 41.62 -21.02 -20.78
N ALA A 10 41.23 -22.07 -21.51
CA ALA A 10 39.86 -22.27 -21.94
C ALA A 10 39.12 -23.04 -20.83
N GLY A 11 39.05 -22.42 -19.66
CA GLY A 11 38.24 -22.86 -18.53
C GLY A 11 37.25 -21.78 -18.17
N GLY A 12 36.61 -21.16 -19.17
CA GLY A 12 35.43 -20.36 -18.90
C GLY A 12 34.38 -21.28 -18.29
N SER A 13 33.82 -20.93 -17.13
CA SER A 13 32.75 -21.69 -16.48
C SER A 13 31.59 -21.93 -17.47
N THR A 14 31.51 -23.10 -18.08
CA THR A 14 30.39 -23.50 -18.94
C THR A 14 29.31 -24.15 -18.08
N HIS A 15 28.63 -23.35 -17.25
CA HIS A 15 27.33 -23.72 -16.69
C HIS A 15 26.54 -22.47 -16.27
N ASN A 16 25.51 -22.12 -17.05
CA ASN A 16 24.59 -21.02 -16.75
C ASN A 16 23.46 -21.48 -15.82
N GLY A 17 23.80 -22.10 -14.69
CA GLY A 17 22.85 -22.65 -13.70
C GLY A 17 22.54 -21.72 -12.52
N ARG A 18 22.82 -20.41 -12.64
CA ARG A 18 22.57 -19.43 -11.58
C ARG A 18 21.23 -18.73 -11.80
N ASP A 19 20.25 -19.02 -10.95
CA ASP A 19 19.00 -18.27 -10.88
C ASP A 19 18.77 -17.73 -9.46
N SER A 20 18.11 -16.59 -9.37
CA SER A 20 17.72 -15.96 -8.10
C SER A 20 16.29 -16.35 -7.74
N PRO A 21 15.97 -16.54 -6.45
CA PRO A 21 14.59 -16.79 -6.05
C PRO A 21 13.69 -15.58 -6.38
N GLY A 22 12.42 -15.86 -6.68
CA GLY A 22 11.43 -14.83 -6.94
C GLY A 22 11.25 -13.87 -5.75
N LYS A 23 11.33 -12.56 -6.02
CA LYS A 23 11.30 -11.49 -4.98
C LYS A 23 9.91 -11.17 -4.43
N ARG A 24 8.87 -11.92 -4.84
CA ARG A 24 7.46 -11.75 -4.41
C ARG A 24 6.92 -10.31 -4.57
N LEU A 25 7.35 -9.63 -5.63
CA LEU A 25 6.84 -8.30 -6.00
C LEU A 25 5.37 -8.37 -6.42
N GLY A 26 4.71 -7.21 -6.50
CA GLY A 26 3.34 -7.07 -6.95
C GLY A 26 2.42 -6.39 -5.94
N ILE A 27 1.14 -6.34 -6.32
CA ILE A 27 0.07 -5.73 -5.53
C ILE A 27 -0.24 -6.65 -4.33
N LYS A 28 -0.39 -6.02 -3.16
CA LYS A 28 -0.72 -6.65 -1.88
C LYS A 28 -2.10 -6.24 -1.38
N LYS A 29 -2.59 -5.07 -1.81
CA LYS A 29 -3.95 -4.60 -1.55
C LYS A 29 -4.62 -4.16 -2.84
N SER A 30 -5.77 -4.75 -3.12
CA SER A 30 -6.55 -4.51 -4.34
C SER A 30 -7.40 -3.25 -4.22
N HIS A 31 -7.98 -2.83 -5.34
CA HIS A 31 -8.90 -1.69 -5.39
C HIS A 31 -10.10 -1.89 -4.45
N GLY A 32 -10.53 -0.85 -3.74
CA GLY A 32 -11.64 -0.88 -2.79
C GLY A 32 -11.35 -1.67 -1.50
N GLN A 33 -10.14 -2.17 -1.30
CA GLN A 33 -9.82 -2.93 -0.09
C GLN A 33 -9.50 -2.00 1.08
N TYR A 34 -10.06 -2.30 2.25
CA TYR A 34 -9.76 -1.58 3.49
C TYR A 34 -8.32 -1.84 3.95
N VAL A 35 -7.64 -0.75 4.34
CA VAL A 35 -6.26 -0.77 4.86
C VAL A 35 -6.16 0.04 6.15
N LYS A 36 -5.21 -0.35 6.99
CA LYS A 36 -4.76 0.42 8.15
C LYS A 36 -3.49 1.19 7.79
N ALA A 37 -3.17 2.24 8.55
CA ALA A 37 -1.89 2.91 8.44
C ALA A 37 -0.72 1.90 8.60
N GLY A 38 0.30 2.03 7.75
CA GLY A 38 1.45 1.13 7.70
C GLY A 38 1.31 -0.08 6.77
N ASN A 39 0.10 -0.41 6.30
CA ASN A 39 -0.10 -1.53 5.38
C ASN A 39 0.64 -1.29 4.04
N ILE A 40 1.29 -2.35 3.53
CA ILE A 40 1.89 -2.34 2.19
C ILE A 40 0.81 -2.55 1.14
N ILE A 41 0.77 -1.69 0.12
CA ILE A 41 -0.18 -1.77 -0.99
C ILE A 41 0.45 -2.41 -2.22
N VAL A 42 1.68 -2.01 -2.58
CA VAL A 42 2.43 -2.64 -3.68
C VAL A 42 3.91 -2.70 -3.33
N ARG A 43 4.55 -3.83 -3.65
CA ARG A 43 6.01 -3.95 -3.70
C ARG A 43 6.44 -3.98 -5.15
N GLN A 44 7.37 -3.12 -5.54
CA GLN A 44 7.74 -2.96 -6.95
C GLN A 44 9.23 -2.65 -7.08
N ASN A 45 9.80 -2.90 -8.25
CA ASN A 45 11.11 -2.38 -8.63
C ASN A 45 10.90 -1.15 -9.51
N GLY A 46 11.38 0.01 -9.07
CA GLY A 46 11.03 1.29 -9.68
C GLY A 46 9.56 1.64 -9.49
N THR A 47 9.16 2.84 -9.93
CA THR A 47 7.79 3.34 -9.77
C THR A 47 6.91 2.99 -10.97
N LYS A 48 6.34 1.78 -10.99
CA LYS A 48 5.24 1.44 -11.92
C LYS A 48 3.95 2.14 -11.50
N PHE A 49 3.73 2.18 -10.19
CA PHE A 49 2.75 3.03 -9.54
C PHE A 49 3.47 4.14 -8.77
N HIS A 50 2.89 5.34 -8.81
CA HIS A 50 3.34 6.50 -8.07
C HIS A 50 2.48 6.70 -6.81
N PRO A 51 3.06 7.29 -5.74
CA PRO A 51 2.29 7.64 -4.55
C PRO A 51 1.30 8.77 -4.89
N GLY A 52 0.03 8.55 -4.54
CA GLY A 52 -1.04 9.53 -4.58
C GLY A 52 -1.37 10.06 -3.19
N GLU A 53 -2.65 10.28 -2.90
CA GLU A 53 -3.09 10.83 -1.61
C GLU A 53 -3.08 9.80 -0.48
N HIS A 54 -2.65 10.24 0.71
CA HIS A 54 -2.60 9.43 1.94
C HIS A 54 -1.71 8.18 1.88
N VAL A 55 -0.69 8.20 1.01
CA VAL A 55 0.26 7.10 0.83
C VAL A 55 1.69 7.64 0.75
N LYS A 56 2.67 6.84 1.19
CA LYS A 56 4.10 7.16 1.05
C LYS A 56 4.83 6.15 0.19
N LEU A 57 5.95 6.59 -0.37
CA LEU A 57 6.90 5.76 -1.10
C LEU A 57 8.08 5.41 -0.18
N GLY A 58 8.42 4.13 -0.07
CA GLY A 58 9.61 3.65 0.65
C GLY A 58 10.88 3.73 -0.19
N LYS A 59 12.04 3.46 0.44
CA LYS A 59 13.36 3.43 -0.22
C LYS A 59 13.40 2.44 -1.39
N ASP A 60 12.72 1.30 -1.26
CA ASP A 60 12.62 0.25 -2.27
C ASP A 60 11.41 0.43 -3.20
N TYR A 61 10.90 1.66 -3.33
CA TYR A 61 9.72 2.00 -4.13
C TYR A 61 8.41 1.32 -3.70
N THR A 62 8.39 0.67 -2.52
CA THR A 62 7.17 0.11 -1.93
C THR A 62 6.21 1.22 -1.53
N ILE A 63 4.93 1.09 -1.90
CA ILE A 63 3.90 2.06 -1.50
C ILE A 63 3.18 1.57 -0.24
N GLN A 64 3.09 2.44 0.77
CA GLN A 64 2.54 2.14 2.09
C GLN A 64 1.48 3.15 2.53
N ALA A 65 0.40 2.66 3.11
CA ALA A 65 -0.69 3.47 3.65
C ALA A 65 -0.21 4.40 4.78
N LEU A 66 -0.56 5.68 4.72
CA LEU A 66 -0.34 6.63 5.84
C LEU A 66 -1.58 6.74 6.73
N GLN A 67 -2.76 6.54 6.16
CA GLN A 67 -4.04 6.67 6.84
C GLN A 67 -4.87 5.41 6.57
N PRO A 68 -5.79 5.04 7.48
CA PRO A 68 -6.75 3.98 7.21
C PRO A 68 -7.84 4.46 6.25
N GLY A 69 -8.35 3.54 5.43
CA GLY A 69 -9.33 3.82 4.39
C GLY A 69 -9.34 2.74 3.32
N TYR A 70 -9.81 3.06 2.12
CA TYR A 70 -9.91 2.15 0.99
C TYR A 70 -8.92 2.49 -0.12
N VAL A 71 -8.28 1.47 -0.69
CA VAL A 71 -7.26 1.66 -1.74
C VAL A 71 -7.91 2.03 -3.08
N GLN A 72 -7.46 3.13 -3.69
CA GLN A 72 -7.92 3.57 -5.00
C GLN A 72 -6.75 3.63 -5.98
N PHE A 73 -6.92 2.99 -7.14
CA PHE A 73 -6.00 3.10 -8.28
C PHE A 73 -6.58 4.08 -9.27
N TYR A 74 -5.77 5.04 -9.73
CA TYR A 74 -6.25 6.09 -10.63
C TYR A 74 -5.12 6.68 -11.48
N SER A 75 -5.51 7.45 -12.50
CA SER A 75 -4.60 8.15 -13.40
C SER A 75 -5.08 9.59 -13.55
N TYR A 76 -4.17 10.55 -13.70
CA TYR A 76 -4.57 11.93 -13.99
C TYR A 76 -4.62 12.16 -15.50
N PRO A 77 -5.65 12.86 -16.03
CA PRO A 77 -5.71 13.22 -17.44
C PRO A 77 -4.49 14.01 -17.92
N ASN A 78 -3.93 14.88 -17.06
CA ASN A 78 -2.76 15.69 -17.37
C ASN A 78 -1.43 14.91 -17.35
N LYS A 79 -1.41 13.65 -16.89
CA LYS A 79 -0.22 12.81 -16.77
C LYS A 79 -0.55 11.38 -17.23
N PRO A 80 -0.83 11.16 -18.52
CA PRO A 80 -1.34 9.89 -19.04
C PRO A 80 -0.39 8.71 -18.81
N ASN A 81 0.92 8.94 -18.81
CA ASN A 81 1.93 7.89 -18.65
C ASN A 81 2.16 7.45 -17.20
N ARG A 82 1.47 8.05 -16.21
CA ARG A 82 1.68 7.75 -14.78
C ARG A 82 0.40 7.23 -14.13
N ARG A 83 0.54 6.09 -13.44
CA ARG A 83 -0.51 5.49 -12.63
C ARG A 83 -0.25 5.78 -11.16
N TYR A 84 -1.29 6.09 -10.41
CA TYR A 84 -1.22 6.47 -9.00
C TYR A 84 -1.99 5.48 -8.12
N ILE A 85 -1.55 5.37 -6.88
CA ILE A 85 -2.23 4.66 -5.81
C ILE A 85 -2.49 5.65 -4.70
N GLY A 86 -3.73 5.73 -4.24
CA GLY A 86 -4.13 6.55 -3.10
C GLY A 86 -5.03 5.79 -2.14
N ILE A 87 -5.38 6.44 -1.04
CA ILE A 87 -6.38 5.94 -0.09
C ILE A 87 -7.48 6.98 0.05
N VAL A 88 -8.73 6.54 -0.02
CA VAL A 88 -9.93 7.33 0.27
C VAL A 88 -10.48 6.94 1.65
N PHE A 89 -11.12 7.86 2.36
CA PHE A 89 -11.71 7.55 3.66
C PHE A 89 -13.00 6.75 3.52
N ASP A 90 -13.85 7.15 2.58
CA ASP A 90 -15.10 6.48 2.25
C ASP A 90 -14.99 5.73 0.91
N LEU A 91 -15.70 4.61 0.79
CA LEU A 91 -15.60 3.74 -0.40
C LEU A 91 -16.05 4.43 -1.70
N ASN A 92 -16.99 5.38 -1.60
CA ASN A 92 -17.60 6.06 -2.74
C ASN A 92 -16.81 7.30 -3.19
N ASP A 93 -15.80 7.72 -2.44
CA ASP A 93 -15.01 8.90 -2.75
C ASP A 93 -14.05 8.66 -3.93
N LYS A 94 -13.74 9.74 -4.66
CA LYS A 94 -12.78 9.72 -5.78
C LYS A 94 -11.62 10.68 -5.53
N LEU A 95 -10.40 10.22 -5.79
CA LEU A 95 -9.16 11.01 -5.59
C LEU A 95 -8.84 11.98 -6.72
N THR A 96 -9.53 11.88 -7.86
CA THR A 96 -9.42 12.85 -8.95
C THR A 96 -10.23 14.09 -8.60
N ARG A 97 -9.79 14.83 -7.57
CA ARG A 97 -10.41 16.09 -7.16
C ARG A 97 -10.09 17.22 -8.12
N VAL A 98 -11.01 18.17 -8.24
CA VAL A 98 -10.76 19.45 -8.91
C VAL A 98 -9.98 20.35 -7.94
N ALA A 99 -9.23 21.32 -8.46
CA ALA A 99 -8.41 22.21 -7.64
C ALA A 99 -9.22 23.02 -6.62
N THR A 100 -10.49 23.31 -6.93
CA THR A 100 -11.42 24.09 -6.11
C THR A 100 -11.97 23.30 -4.91
N ASP A 101 -12.04 21.96 -5.02
CA ASP A 101 -12.65 21.13 -3.98
C ASP A 101 -11.76 21.11 -2.72
N PRO A 102 -12.36 21.15 -1.52
CA PRO A 102 -11.59 21.05 -0.28
C PRO A 102 -10.88 19.69 -0.21
N ARG A 103 -9.67 19.68 0.36
CA ARG A 103 -8.96 18.42 0.61
C ARG A 103 -9.61 17.67 1.77
N SER A 104 -10.10 16.47 1.50
CA SER A 104 -10.55 15.54 2.54
C SER A 104 -9.41 15.27 3.51
N ARG A 105 -9.63 15.55 4.80
CA ARG A 105 -8.70 15.24 5.89
C ARG A 105 -9.46 14.52 6.98
N ARG A 106 -8.89 13.44 7.50
CA ARG A 106 -9.44 12.77 8.68
C ARG A 106 -8.98 13.47 9.94
N PHE A 107 -9.90 13.65 10.87
CA PHE A 107 -9.61 14.11 12.23
C PHE A 107 -9.67 12.89 13.15
N ASP A 108 -8.52 12.50 13.71
CA ASP A 108 -8.40 11.28 14.53
C ASP A 108 -8.87 11.48 15.99
N LEU A 109 -9.44 12.64 16.32
CA LEU A 109 -9.90 12.94 17.67
C LEU A 109 -11.23 12.24 17.94
N ILE A 110 -11.24 11.51 19.06
CA ILE A 110 -12.42 10.86 19.61
C ILE A 110 -13.08 11.86 20.55
N ASP A 111 -14.38 12.10 20.37
CA ASP A 111 -15.14 12.78 21.40
C ASP A 111 -15.34 11.83 22.61
N LEU A 112 -14.67 12.16 23.72
CA LEU A 112 -14.68 11.34 24.93
C LEU A 112 -16.07 11.26 25.57
N ILE A 113 -16.92 12.28 25.35
CA ILE A 113 -18.27 12.33 25.91
C ILE A 113 -19.14 11.29 25.20
N SER A 114 -19.24 11.35 23.87
CA SER A 114 -19.99 10.36 23.09
C SER A 114 -19.43 8.94 23.24
N TYR A 115 -18.10 8.77 23.35
CA TYR A 115 -17.49 7.46 23.62
C TYR A 115 -17.93 6.88 24.98
N ARG A 116 -17.88 7.69 26.05
CA ARG A 116 -18.31 7.28 27.39
C ARG A 116 -19.80 6.96 27.44
N GLU A 117 -20.63 7.75 26.77
CA GLU A 117 -22.07 7.51 26.68
C GLU A 117 -22.40 6.23 25.92
N GLY A 118 -21.72 5.95 24.80
CA GLY A 118 -21.88 4.71 24.05
C GLY A 118 -21.47 3.47 24.86
N LEU A 119 -20.39 3.56 25.64
CA LEU A 119 -19.92 2.49 26.50
C LEU A 119 -20.86 2.23 27.69
N MET A 120 -21.47 3.28 28.24
CA MET A 120 -22.48 3.14 29.30
C MET A 120 -23.80 2.57 28.78
N LYS A 121 -24.21 2.90 27.54
CA LYS A 121 -25.39 2.31 26.89
C LYS A 121 -25.21 0.80 26.62
N SER A 122 -24.06 0.38 26.10
CA SER A 122 -23.78 -1.05 25.85
C SER A 122 -23.63 -1.85 27.15
N ARG A 123 -23.01 -1.27 28.19
CA ARG A 123 -22.87 -1.91 29.50
C ARG A 123 -24.18 -1.99 30.28
N LYS A 124 -25.03 -0.96 30.22
CA LYS A 124 -26.37 -0.99 30.81
C LYS A 124 -27.25 -2.02 30.10
N HIS A 125 -27.24 -2.05 28.76
CA HIS A 125 -27.93 -3.07 27.97
C HIS A 125 -27.43 -4.50 28.25
N ALA A 126 -26.12 -4.71 28.41
CA ALA A 126 -25.55 -6.02 28.76
C ALA A 126 -25.81 -6.45 30.22
N MET A 127 -26.01 -5.50 31.14
CA MET A 127 -26.44 -5.77 32.51
C MET A 127 -27.95 -6.04 32.57
N ASP A 128 -28.76 -5.29 31.83
CA ASP A 128 -30.21 -5.46 31.74
C ASP A 128 -30.56 -6.85 31.19
N LEU A 129 -29.84 -7.36 30.18
CA LEU A 129 -30.03 -8.72 29.64
C LEU A 129 -29.71 -9.86 30.64
N ARG A 130 -28.91 -9.61 31.70
CA ARG A 130 -28.66 -10.62 32.75
C ARG A 130 -29.75 -10.67 33.81
N ASN A 131 -30.57 -9.63 33.92
CA ASN A 131 -31.63 -9.53 34.92
C ASN A 131 -32.99 -10.04 34.40
N TYR A 132 -33.05 -10.50 33.14
CA TYR A 132 -34.23 -11.06 32.48
C TYR A 132 -34.12 -12.59 32.23
N SER A 133 -33.17 -13.28 32.86
CA SER A 133 -33.10 -14.76 32.93
C SER A 133 -33.46 -15.23 34.34
#